data_AF-A0AAW5ELN6-F1
#
_entry.id   AF-A0AAW5ELN6-F1
#
_cell.length_a   1.000
_cell.length_b   1.000
_cell.length_c   1.000
_cell.angle_alpha   90.00
_cell.angle_beta   90.00
_cell.angle_gamma   90.00
#
_symmetry.space_group_name_H-M   'P 1'
#
loop_
_entity.id
_entity.type
_entity.pdbx_description
1 polymer ?
#
loop_
_entity_poly.entity_id
_entity_poly.type
_entity_poly.pdbx_seq_one_letter_code
_entity_poly.pdbx_strand_id
1 'polypeptide(L)' 'LVKKIKESGADLTILAGFMRILSPVFTKNIKAINLHPSLLPLFKGAHAIKESYESDMKVAGVSVHWVNEE' A
#
# COMPACT_ATOMS: atom_id res chain seq x y z
N LEU A 1 -0.36 11.26 -12.89
CA LEU A 1 0.27 9.98 -12.50
C LEU A 1 -0.06 8.86 -13.49
N VAL A 2 -1.33 8.47 -13.63
CA VAL A 2 -1.78 7.40 -14.54
C VAL A 2 -1.20 7.50 -15.95
N LYS A 3 -1.31 8.67 -16.61
CA LYS A 3 -0.76 8.90 -17.96
C LYS A 3 0.73 8.53 -18.06
N LYS A 4 1.56 9.05 -17.14
CA LYS A 4 3.00 8.79 -17.11
C LYS A 4 3.33 7.31 -16.88
N ILE A 5 2.57 6.61 -16.03
CA ILE A 5 2.77 5.18 -15.80
C ILE A 5 2.42 4.39 -17.07
N LYS A 6 1.29 4.69 -17.72
CA LYS A 6 0.91 4.04 -18.98
C LYS A 6 1.95 4.28 -20.10
N GLU A 7 2.44 5.51 -20.23
CA GLU A 7 3.49 5.86 -21.21
C GLU A 7 4.82 5.16 -20.95
N SER A 8 5.11 4.80 -19.69
CA SER A 8 6.33 4.04 -19.36
C SER A 8 6.28 2.58 -19.81
N GLY A 9 5.10 2.05 -20.16
CA GLY A 9 4.93 0.64 -20.52
C GLY A 9 5.07 -0.34 -19.34
N ALA A 10 4.96 0.13 -18.10
CA ALA A 10 5.12 -0.71 -16.92
C ALA A 10 3.99 -1.76 -16.79
N ASP A 11 4.37 -3.03 -16.64
CA ASP A 11 3.43 -4.13 -16.41
C ASP A 11 2.86 -4.15 -14.98
N LEU A 12 3.60 -3.57 -14.02
CA LEU A 12 3.25 -3.51 -12.62
C LEU A 12 3.80 -2.23 -11.97
N THR A 13 2.97 -1.56 -11.16
CA THR A 13 3.40 -0.45 -10.30
C THR A 13 3.60 -0.92 -8.87
N ILE A 14 4.72 -0.56 -8.24
CA ILE A 14 5.01 -0.89 -6.84
C ILE A 14 4.96 0.39 -6.00
N LEU A 15 4.09 0.42 -4.99
CA LEU A 15 4.00 1.50 -4.04
C LEU A 15 4.91 1.21 -2.84
N ALA A 16 6.13 1.73 -2.91
CA ALA A 16 7.15 1.59 -1.87
C ALA A 16 7.19 2.85 -0.99
N GLY A 17 6.31 2.92 0.01
CA GLY A 17 6.20 4.09 0.88
C GLY A 17 5.52 5.30 0.22
N PHE A 18 4.58 5.06 -0.70
CA PHE A 18 3.86 6.14 -1.38
C PHE A 18 2.73 6.69 -0.49
N MET A 19 2.99 7.80 0.20
CA MET A 19 2.12 8.36 1.25
C MET A 19 0.93 9.21 0.74
N ARG A 20 0.34 8.86 -0.41
CA ARG A 20 -0.82 9.60 -0.95
C ARG A 20 -2.04 8.70 -1.06
N ILE A 21 -3.21 9.25 -0.72
CA ILE A 21 -4.50 8.62 -1.02
C ILE A 21 -4.65 8.54 -2.54
N LEU A 22 -4.97 7.33 -3.03
CA LEU A 22 -5.18 7.02 -4.43
C LEU A 22 -6.67 7.10 -4.74
N SER A 23 -7.02 7.89 -5.75
CA SER A 23 -8.41 7.98 -6.20
C SER A 23 -8.80 6.75 -7.05
N PRO A 24 -10.10 6.51 -7.27
CA PRO A 24 -10.57 5.47 -8.18
C PRO A 24 -9.99 5.56 -9.59
N VAL A 25 -9.58 6.75 -10.03
CA VAL A 25 -8.88 6.93 -11.32
C VAL A 25 -7.58 6.14 -11.35
N PHE A 26 -6.84 6.06 -10.24
CA PHE A 26 -5.63 5.25 -10.16
C PHE A 26 -5.96 3.77 -9.99
N THR A 27 -6.75 3.42 -8.97
CA THR A 27 -6.98 2.01 -8.58
C THR A 27 -7.67 1.20 -9.67
N LYS A 28 -8.54 1.82 -10.49
CA LYS A 28 -9.20 1.15 -11.63
C LYS A 28 -8.32 0.98 -12.86
N ASN A 29 -7.27 1.79 -13.02
CA ASN A 29 -6.52 1.90 -14.28
C ASN A 29 -5.10 1.36 -14.22
N ILE A 30 -4.55 1.17 -13.01
CA ILE A 30 -3.15 0.81 -12.81
C ILE A 30 -3.10 -0.47 -11.98
N LYS A 31 -2.48 -1.51 -12.54
CA LYS A 31 -2.16 -2.73 -11.79
C LYS A 31 -1.04 -2.42 -10.80
N ALA A 32 -1.33 -2.48 -9.51
CA ALA A 32 -0.38 -2.09 -8.47
C ALA A 32 -0.38 -3.00 -7.25
N ILE A 33 0.79 -3.14 -6.63
CA ILE A 33 0.97 -3.69 -5.29
C ILE A 33 1.50 -2.64 -4.33
N ASN A 34 1.18 -2.77 -3.06
CA ASN A 34 1.61 -1.87 -2.00
C ASN A 34 2.34 -2.62 -0.88
N LEU A 35 3.40 -2.00 -0.36
CA LEU A 35 4.07 -2.40 0.87
C LEU A 35 3.39 -1.72 2.06
N HIS A 36 2.98 -2.50 3.06
CA HIS A 36 2.42 -1.98 4.30
C HIS A 36 3.22 -2.49 5.52
N PRO A 37 3.65 -1.61 6.44
CA PRO A 37 4.52 -1.99 7.56
C PRO A 37 3.72 -2.50 8.78
N SER A 38 2.80 -3.43 8.54
CA SER A 38 2.16 -4.25 9.57
C SER A 38 1.67 -5.58 8.98
N LEU A 39 1.23 -6.49 9.85
CA LEU A 39 0.52 -7.71 9.47
C LEU A 39 -0.96 -7.39 9.23
N LEU A 40 -1.34 -7.09 7.98
CA LEU A 40 -2.73 -6.81 7.63
C LEU A 40 -3.64 -8.01 8.00
N PRO A 41 -4.87 -7.78 8.48
CA PRO A 41 -5.60 -6.51 8.51
C PRO A 41 -5.30 -5.60 9.72
N LEU A 42 -4.33 -5.94 10.57
CA LEU A 42 -3.98 -5.15 11.76
C LEU A 42 -3.25 -3.85 11.41
N PHE A 43 -3.47 -2.80 12.20
CA PHE A 43 -2.76 -1.51 12.13
C PHE A 43 -2.78 -0.89 10.72
N LYS A 44 -3.97 -0.63 10.17
CA LYS A 44 -4.13 0.08 8.90
C LYS A 44 -3.80 1.57 9.08
N GLY A 45 -3.35 2.23 8.01
CA GLY A 45 -3.08 3.67 8.01
C GLY A 45 -1.62 4.04 8.28
N ALA A 46 -1.38 5.33 8.51
CA ALA A 46 -0.04 5.92 8.46
C ALA A 46 0.84 5.65 9.71
N HIS A 47 0.27 5.10 10.78
CA HIS A 47 0.95 4.92 12.07
C HIS A 47 1.19 3.45 12.44
N ALA A 48 1.08 2.55 11.46
CA ALA A 48 1.13 1.11 11.65
C ALA A 48 2.35 0.62 12.47
N ILE A 49 3.53 1.18 12.22
CA ILE A 49 4.76 0.84 12.96
C ILE A 49 4.60 1.20 14.45
N LYS A 50 4.19 2.44 14.75
CA LYS A 50 4.01 2.91 16.12
C LYS A 50 2.95 2.11 16.85
N GLU A 51 1.79 1.91 16.22
CA GLU A 51 0.68 1.15 16.79
C GLU A 51 1.07 -0.32 17.06
N SER A 52 1.80 -0.95 16.13
CA SER A 52 2.26 -2.33 16.32
C SER A 52 3.31 -2.47 17.43
N TYR A 53 4.13 -1.44 17.64
CA TYR A 53 5.12 -1.42 18.72
C TYR A 53 4.49 -1.14 20.09
N GLU A 54 3.47 -0.29 20.15
CA GLU A 54 2.74 0.05 21.38
C GLU A 54 1.69 -1.02 21.76
N SER A 55 1.41 -1.97 20.86
CA SER A 55 0.52 -3.09 21.11
C SER A 55 1.09 -4.09 22.12
N ASP A 56 0.21 -4.82 22.79
CA ASP A 56 0.53 -5.96 23.65
C ASP A 56 0.97 -7.21 22.88
N MET A 57 0.79 -7.23 21.55
CA MET A 57 1.20 -8.31 20.66
C MET A 57 2.71 -8.57 20.72
N LYS A 58 3.09 -9.84 20.63
CA LYS A 58 4.50 -10.28 20.70
C LYS A 58 5.19 -10.40 19.34
N VAL A 59 4.42 -10.21 18.27
CA VAL A 59 4.91 -10.31 16.89
C VAL A 59 4.41 -9.13 16.08
N ALA A 60 5.29 -8.62 15.23
CA ALA A 60 5.01 -7.60 14.22
C ALA A 60 5.58 -8.08 12.88
N GLY A 61 5.32 -7.33 11.80
CA GLY A 61 5.79 -7.72 10.47
C GLY A 61 5.35 -6.76 9.39
N VAL A 62 5.38 -7.24 8.15
CA VAL A 62 5.06 -6.47 6.95
C VAL A 62 4.12 -7.26 6.05
N SER A 63 3.38 -6.56 5.20
CA SER A 63 2.49 -7.15 4.21
C SER A 63 2.73 -6.56 2.84
N VAL A 64 2.61 -7.38 1.80
CA VAL A 64 2.49 -6.94 0.41
C VAL A 64 1.11 -7.35 -0.09
N HIS A 65 0.36 -6.39 -0.65
CA HIS A 65 -1.00 -6.65 -1.10
C HIS A 65 -1.31 -5.91 -2.41
N TRP A 66 -2.33 -6.39 -3.12
CA TRP A 66 -2.88 -5.68 -4.27
C TRP A 66 -3.58 -4.40 -3.84
N VAL A 67 -3.43 -3.36 -4.65
CA VAL A 67 -4.18 -2.10 -4.49
C VAL A 67 -5.54 -2.26 -5.17
N ASN A 68 -6.61 -2.14 -4.41
CA ASN A 68 -7.99 -2.14 -4.89
C ASN A 68 -8.76 -0.93 -4.29
N GLU A 69 -10.10 -0.91 -4.44
CA GLU A 69 -10.97 0.15 -3.92
C GLU A 69 -11.43 -0.06 -2.46
N GLU A 70 -11.00 -1.13 -1.80
CA GLU A 70 -11.39 -1.48 -0.43
C GLU A 70 -10.50 -0.87 0.66
#